data_AF-A0A3M2FLU7-F1
#
_entry.id   AF-A0A3M2FLU7-F1
#
_cell.length_a   1.000
_cell.length_b   1.000
_cell.length_c   1.000
_cell.angle_alpha   90.00
_cell.angle_beta   90.00
_cell.angle_gamma   90.00
#
_symmetry.space_group_name_H-M   'P 1'
#
loop_
_entity.id
_entity.type
_entity.pdbx_description
1 polymer ?
#
loop_
_entity_poly.entity_id
_entity_poly.type
_entity_poly.pdbx_seq_one_letter_code
_entity_poly.pdbx_strand_id
1 'polypeptide(L)'
;MHTAPETWTQSHDLALLFLAIAYGTDQSLSDEEVEAIETALTTWPSSREQETREIVMEALAVHLEEGTRVDVTRAMVALKRNLSPDERCKALTQAVRVAEADGVILAGERDLILKLAEAWEVKATGARLLEQTTAAQEALPDWSLLHDIALIYLVMAHSTDNELNEHEIAAIVERLQGWQPELPEADVRDVLRAALRFYATEPDEDALRRSLTAIREHLPLYQRLALLNDLIFIAEADSRLGPEEKELFASLSGALGYALPADDGSVERA
;
A
#
# COMPACT_ATOMS: atom_id res chain seq x y z
N MET A 1 -7.11 19.00 -11.75
CA MET A 1 -5.75 19.55 -11.92
C MET A 1 -5.40 20.24 -10.61
N HIS A 2 -4.83 19.50 -9.65
CA HIS A 2 -4.32 20.12 -8.42
C HIS A 2 -2.95 20.70 -8.74
N THR A 3 -2.88 22.03 -8.80
CA THR A 3 -1.63 22.76 -8.91
C THR A 3 -0.96 22.76 -7.55
N ALA A 4 0.31 22.35 -7.49
CA ALA A 4 1.14 22.50 -6.31
C ALA A 4 1.01 23.94 -5.77
N PRO A 5 0.96 24.15 -4.43
CA PRO A 5 0.87 25.49 -3.87
C PRO A 5 2.07 26.34 -4.34
N GLU A 6 1.87 27.65 -4.54
CA GLU A 6 2.87 28.58 -5.12
C GLU A 6 4.20 28.66 -4.32
N THR A 7 4.25 28.07 -3.12
CA THR A 7 5.42 27.98 -2.22
C THR A 7 6.21 26.68 -2.36
N TRP A 8 5.80 25.76 -3.24
CA TRP A 8 6.41 24.44 -3.37
C TRP A 8 7.83 24.49 -3.94
N THR A 9 8.80 24.03 -3.16
CA THR A 9 10.22 24.07 -3.53
C THR A 9 10.76 22.68 -3.90
N GLN A 10 11.97 22.63 -4.47
CA GLN A 10 12.70 21.39 -4.73
C GLN A 10 12.81 20.49 -3.48
N SER A 11 12.90 21.07 -2.28
CA SER A 11 12.93 20.32 -1.03
C SER A 11 11.61 19.62 -0.73
N HIS A 12 10.48 20.20 -1.11
CA HIS A 12 9.16 19.57 -0.96
C HIS A 12 8.98 18.41 -1.93
N ASP A 13 9.45 18.53 -3.17
CA ASP A 13 9.46 17.42 -4.13
C ASP A 13 10.36 16.27 -3.67
N LEU A 14 11.51 16.57 -3.06
CA LEU A 14 12.38 15.56 -2.45
C LEU A 14 11.72 14.90 -1.23
N ALA A 15 11.07 15.69 -0.38
CA ALA A 15 10.35 15.18 0.79
C ALA A 15 9.20 14.24 0.39
N LEU A 16 8.38 14.63 -0.61
CA LEU A 16 7.33 13.75 -1.16
C LEU A 16 7.90 12.44 -1.70
N LEU A 17 9.05 12.51 -2.38
CA LEU A 17 9.67 11.31 -2.92
C LEU A 17 10.17 10.38 -1.81
N PHE A 18 10.83 10.92 -0.78
CA PHE A 18 11.33 10.10 0.32
C PHE A 18 10.18 9.53 1.17
N LEU A 19 9.13 10.32 1.39
CA LEU A 19 7.88 9.85 2.02
C LEU A 19 7.22 8.75 1.19
N ALA A 20 7.14 8.90 -0.13
CA ALA A 20 6.56 7.86 -0.98
C ALA A 20 7.38 6.56 -1.01
N ILE A 21 8.67 6.63 -0.69
CA ILE A 21 9.52 5.45 -0.54
C ILE A 21 9.23 4.81 0.82
N ALA A 22 9.40 5.54 1.92
CA ALA A 22 9.18 5.03 3.27
C ALA A 22 7.70 4.63 3.50
N TYR A 23 6.78 5.59 3.38
CA TYR A 23 5.35 5.40 3.65
C TYR A 23 4.57 4.69 2.53
N GLY A 24 5.00 4.83 1.27
CA GLY A 24 4.15 4.46 0.13
C GLY A 24 3.95 2.95 -0.05
N THR A 25 4.74 2.11 0.64
CA THR A 25 4.69 0.65 0.50
C THR A 25 4.00 -0.02 1.68
N ASP A 26 4.08 0.56 2.86
CA ASP A 26 3.64 -0.01 4.13
C ASP A 26 2.59 0.83 4.86
N GLN A 27 2.33 2.06 4.37
CA GLN A 27 1.49 3.08 5.00
C GLN A 27 1.87 3.35 6.46
N SER A 28 3.14 3.15 6.80
CA SER A 28 3.71 3.48 8.10
C SER A 28 5.00 4.26 7.92
N LEU A 29 5.35 5.04 8.93
CA LEU A 29 6.64 5.73 9.01
C LEU A 29 7.21 5.41 10.39
N SER A 30 8.32 4.70 10.42
CA SER A 30 9.10 4.51 11.63
C SER A 30 9.78 5.82 12.06
N ASP A 31 10.12 5.93 13.34
CA ASP A 31 10.87 7.09 13.85
C ASP A 31 12.23 7.19 13.14
N GLU A 32 12.85 6.05 12.82
CA GLU A 32 14.09 5.93 12.09
C GLU A 32 14.00 6.47 10.64
N GLU A 33 12.91 6.18 9.93
CA GLU A 33 12.68 6.70 8.57
C GLU A 33 12.43 8.20 8.58
N VAL A 34 11.68 8.72 9.55
CA VAL A 34 11.46 10.16 9.69
C VAL A 34 12.80 10.88 9.95
N GLU A 35 13.64 10.34 10.84
CA GLU A 35 14.98 10.88 11.09
C GLU A 35 15.87 10.80 9.85
N ALA A 36 15.79 9.72 9.08
CA ALA A 36 16.53 9.56 7.83
C ALA A 36 16.07 10.55 6.75
N ILE A 37 14.76 10.83 6.64
CA ILE A 37 14.20 11.83 5.73
C ILE A 37 14.67 13.23 6.12
N GLU A 38 14.56 13.60 7.39
CA GLU A 38 15.04 14.90 7.89
C GLU A 38 16.54 15.06 7.61
N THR A 39 17.34 14.04 7.92
CA THR A 39 18.78 14.02 7.66
C THR A 39 19.08 14.16 6.17
N ALA A 40 18.35 13.46 5.29
CA ALA A 40 18.53 13.57 3.85
C ALA A 40 18.25 15.00 3.35
N LEU A 41 17.17 15.61 3.82
CA LEU A 41 16.75 16.94 3.42
C LEU A 41 17.72 18.04 3.87
N THR A 42 18.34 17.95 5.05
CA THR A 42 19.32 18.96 5.53
C THR A 42 20.57 19.11 4.63
N THR A 43 20.84 18.12 3.78
CA THR A 43 21.99 18.15 2.86
C THR A 43 21.75 18.96 1.58
N TRP A 44 20.54 19.50 1.40
CA TRP A 44 20.15 20.30 0.24
C TRP A 44 20.14 21.80 0.56
N PRO A 45 20.45 22.69 -0.38
CA PRO A 45 20.64 24.12 -0.07
C PRO A 45 19.38 24.83 0.43
N SER A 46 18.21 24.44 -0.09
CA SER A 46 16.91 25.08 0.17
C SER A 46 16.27 24.71 1.52
N SER A 47 16.78 23.71 2.23
CA SER A 47 16.29 23.30 3.56
C SER A 47 16.96 24.04 4.72
N ARG A 48 17.89 24.98 4.43
CA ARG A 48 18.52 25.84 5.46
C ARG A 48 17.72 27.10 5.77
N GLU A 49 16.83 27.52 4.89
CA GLU A 49 16.00 28.73 5.06
C GLU A 49 14.62 28.44 5.67
N GLN A 50 14.14 27.21 5.55
CA GLN A 50 12.86 26.72 6.09
C GLN A 50 13.13 25.58 7.06
N GLU A 51 12.33 25.42 8.13
CA GLU A 51 12.52 24.29 9.04
C GLU A 51 12.26 22.98 8.29
N THR A 52 13.24 22.08 8.25
CA THR A 52 13.14 20.80 7.51
C THR A 52 11.90 19.99 7.95
N ARG A 53 11.53 20.09 9.23
CA ARG A 53 10.34 19.47 9.80
C ARG A 53 9.04 20.05 9.23
N GLU A 54 8.98 21.35 8.95
CA GLU A 54 7.82 21.99 8.32
C GLU A 54 7.63 21.44 6.90
N ILE A 55 8.72 21.34 6.11
CA ILE A 55 8.69 20.76 4.76
C ILE A 55 8.20 19.31 4.78
N VAL A 56 8.67 18.50 5.74
CA VAL A 56 8.23 17.10 5.87
C VAL A 56 6.75 17.01 6.22
N MET A 57 6.26 17.84 7.16
CA MET A 57 4.85 17.86 7.54
C MET A 57 3.94 18.34 6.40
N GLU A 58 4.35 19.36 5.63
CA GLU A 58 3.61 19.81 4.45
C GLU A 58 3.57 18.74 3.36
N ALA A 59 4.71 18.09 3.10
CA ALA A 59 4.78 16.99 2.14
C ALA A 59 3.95 15.79 2.59
N LEU A 60 3.94 15.48 3.89
CA LEU A 60 3.11 14.42 4.47
C LEU A 60 1.63 14.76 4.33
N ALA A 61 1.22 15.99 4.62
CA ALA A 61 -0.17 16.42 4.45
C ALA A 61 -0.65 16.24 3.00
N VAL A 62 0.17 16.64 2.01
CA VAL A 62 -0.13 16.40 0.58
C VAL A 62 -0.11 14.91 0.23
N HIS A 63 0.73 14.12 0.87
CA HIS A 63 0.75 12.67 0.68
C HIS A 63 -0.45 11.96 1.31
N LEU A 64 -1.08 12.53 2.34
CA LEU A 64 -2.26 11.95 2.99
C LEU A 64 -3.58 12.41 2.35
N GLU A 65 -3.58 13.48 1.55
CA GLU A 65 -4.74 13.90 0.74
C GLU A 65 -4.90 13.02 -0.52
N GLU A 66 -6.16 12.70 -0.89
CA GLU A 66 -6.54 11.90 -2.06
C GLU A 66 -5.80 12.36 -3.34
N GLY A 67 -4.83 11.56 -3.84
CA GLY A 67 -4.04 11.90 -5.04
C GLY A 67 -2.57 11.45 -5.12
N THR A 68 -2.05 10.74 -4.11
CA THR A 68 -0.64 10.31 -3.93
C THR A 68 0.15 9.97 -5.20
N ARG A 69 -0.37 9.07 -6.05
CA ARG A 69 0.35 8.61 -7.26
C ARG A 69 0.62 9.74 -8.25
N VAL A 70 -0.28 10.71 -8.35
CA VAL A 70 -0.16 11.83 -9.30
C VAL A 70 0.92 12.81 -8.83
N ASP A 71 0.97 13.10 -7.53
CA ASP A 71 1.92 14.06 -6.98
C ASP A 71 3.35 13.51 -6.88
N VAL A 72 3.52 12.21 -6.60
CA VAL A 72 4.84 11.56 -6.64
C VAL A 72 5.37 11.52 -8.07
N THR A 73 4.54 11.17 -9.06
CA THR A 73 4.95 11.17 -10.47
C THR A 73 5.32 12.57 -10.95
N ARG A 74 4.57 13.59 -10.52
CA ARG A 74 4.87 15.00 -10.78
C ARG A 74 6.22 15.40 -10.18
N ALA A 75 6.46 15.07 -8.91
CA ALA A 75 7.72 15.34 -8.22
C ALA A 75 8.91 14.66 -8.91
N MET A 76 8.77 13.39 -9.32
CA MET A 76 9.80 12.67 -10.08
C MET A 76 10.19 13.38 -11.38
N VAL A 77 9.19 13.90 -12.13
CA VAL A 77 9.42 14.62 -13.38
C VAL A 77 10.02 16.01 -13.13
N ALA A 78 9.55 16.72 -12.11
CA ALA A 78 10.08 18.03 -11.71
C ALA A 78 11.54 17.93 -11.27
N LEU A 79 11.87 16.98 -10.40
CA LEU A 79 13.23 16.71 -9.95
C LEU A 79 14.14 16.26 -11.10
N LYS A 80 13.66 15.46 -12.05
CA LYS A 80 14.46 15.13 -13.25
C LYS A 80 14.89 16.39 -14.00
N ARG A 81 13.99 17.37 -14.15
CA ARG A 81 14.28 18.62 -14.89
C ARG A 81 15.20 19.56 -14.12
N ASN A 82 15.06 19.60 -12.80
CA ASN A 82 15.76 20.57 -11.95
C ASN A 82 17.11 20.07 -11.41
N LEU A 83 17.28 18.75 -11.24
CA LEU A 83 18.51 18.15 -10.74
C LEU A 83 19.50 17.84 -11.86
N SER A 84 20.78 18.14 -11.63
CA SER A 84 21.89 17.64 -12.43
C SER A 84 22.08 16.12 -12.28
N PRO A 85 22.78 15.43 -13.20
CA PRO A 85 23.01 13.99 -13.09
C PRO A 85 23.66 13.54 -11.77
N ASP A 86 24.60 14.33 -11.24
CA ASP A 86 25.26 14.03 -9.96
C ASP A 86 24.30 14.19 -8.78
N GLU A 87 23.44 15.21 -8.82
CA GLU A 87 22.40 15.42 -7.82
C GLU A 87 21.32 14.33 -7.87
N ARG A 88 20.97 13.81 -9.05
CA ARG A 88 20.07 12.65 -9.18
C ARG A 88 20.68 11.40 -8.55
N CYS A 89 21.98 11.15 -8.75
CA CYS A 89 22.69 10.07 -8.08
C CYS A 89 22.69 10.24 -6.55
N LYS A 90 22.90 11.48 -6.07
CA LYS A 90 22.86 11.79 -4.64
C LYS A 90 21.46 11.58 -4.05
N ALA A 91 20.43 12.11 -4.70
CA ALA A 91 19.04 11.94 -4.29
C ALA A 91 18.62 10.46 -4.26
N LEU A 92 19.01 9.68 -5.27
CA LEU A 92 18.78 8.23 -5.29
C LEU A 92 19.53 7.51 -4.15
N THR A 93 20.76 7.93 -3.84
CA THR A 93 21.51 7.37 -2.70
C THR A 93 20.80 7.65 -1.37
N GLN A 94 20.19 8.81 -1.25
CA GLN A 94 19.42 9.18 -0.05
C GLN A 94 18.10 8.42 0.04
N ALA A 95 17.39 8.28 -1.08
CA ALA A 95 16.20 7.45 -1.18
C ALA A 95 16.45 6.01 -0.70
N VAL A 96 17.56 5.39 -1.12
CA VAL A 96 17.95 4.06 -0.64
C VAL A 96 18.22 4.07 0.87
N ARG A 97 18.92 5.09 1.39
CA ARG A 97 19.19 5.19 2.84
C ARG A 97 17.93 5.39 3.68
N VAL A 98 16.93 6.08 3.15
CA VAL A 98 15.62 6.22 3.81
C VAL A 98 14.96 4.85 3.88
N ALA A 99 14.91 4.11 2.77
CA ALA A 99 14.38 2.73 2.74
C ALA A 99 15.20 1.72 3.58
N GLU A 100 16.44 2.04 3.95
CA GLU A 100 17.27 1.18 4.80
C GLU A 100 17.18 1.54 6.29
N ALA A 101 16.47 2.62 6.64
CA ALA A 101 16.58 3.24 7.96
C ALA A 101 16.05 2.32 9.08
N ASP A 102 14.99 1.57 8.79
CA ASP A 102 14.40 0.56 9.66
C ASP A 102 15.11 -0.81 9.59
N GLY A 103 16.08 -0.95 8.68
CA GLY A 103 16.85 -2.16 8.45
C GLY A 103 16.19 -3.19 7.52
N VAL A 104 15.04 -2.88 6.90
CA VAL A 104 14.31 -3.79 6.00
C VAL A 104 13.92 -3.06 4.72
N ILE A 105 14.43 -3.49 3.56
CA ILE A 105 13.93 -2.97 2.28
C ILE A 105 12.79 -3.84 1.79
N LEU A 106 11.63 -3.21 1.59
CA LEU A 106 10.43 -3.81 1.06
C LEU A 106 10.50 -3.96 -0.47
N ALA A 107 9.77 -4.94 -1.02
CA ALA A 107 9.75 -5.15 -2.48
C ALA A 107 9.20 -3.94 -3.25
N GLY A 108 8.19 -3.25 -2.68
CA GLY A 108 7.61 -2.04 -3.26
C GLY A 108 8.56 -0.85 -3.28
N GLU A 109 9.32 -0.64 -2.20
CA GLU A 109 10.39 0.36 -2.13
C GLU A 109 11.48 0.08 -3.16
N ARG A 110 11.92 -1.17 -3.25
CA ARG A 110 12.90 -1.60 -4.24
C ARG A 110 12.40 -1.32 -5.67
N ASP A 111 11.16 -1.66 -5.97
CA ASP A 111 10.55 -1.40 -7.28
C ASP A 111 10.45 0.10 -7.57
N LEU A 112 10.08 0.91 -6.57
CA LEU A 112 10.02 2.37 -6.70
C LEU A 112 11.42 2.97 -6.92
N ILE A 113 12.43 2.50 -6.19
CA ILE A 113 13.85 2.88 -6.36
C ILE A 113 14.33 2.53 -7.77
N LEU A 114 13.99 1.34 -8.29
CA LEU A 114 14.34 0.93 -9.65
C LEU A 114 13.63 1.77 -10.72
N LYS A 115 12.33 2.04 -10.55
CA LYS A 115 11.54 2.94 -11.42
C LYS A 115 12.11 4.35 -11.43
N LEU A 116 12.53 4.85 -10.27
CA LEU A 116 13.18 6.16 -10.14
C LEU A 116 14.55 6.19 -10.82
N ALA A 117 15.37 5.16 -10.60
CA ALA A 117 16.68 5.04 -11.25
C ALA A 117 16.56 4.95 -12.77
N GLU A 118 15.51 4.29 -13.28
CA GLU A 118 15.16 4.27 -14.69
C GLU A 118 14.73 5.66 -15.18
N ALA A 119 13.76 6.29 -14.51
CA ALA A 119 13.24 7.60 -14.89
C ALA A 119 14.34 8.67 -14.95
N TRP A 120 15.30 8.63 -14.04
CA TRP A 120 16.40 9.59 -13.95
C TRP A 120 17.66 9.21 -14.74
N GLU A 121 17.63 8.09 -15.47
CA GLU A 121 18.73 7.59 -16.30
C GLU A 121 20.00 7.24 -15.49
N VAL A 122 19.81 6.80 -14.24
CA VAL A 122 20.88 6.43 -13.29
C VAL A 122 20.78 4.96 -12.85
N LYS A 123 20.34 4.08 -13.76
CA LYS A 123 20.12 2.64 -13.52
C LYS A 123 21.32 1.92 -12.89
N ALA A 124 22.54 2.24 -13.35
CA ALA A 124 23.76 1.65 -12.82
C ALA A 124 24.01 2.03 -11.35
N THR A 125 23.66 3.26 -10.96
CA THR A 125 23.74 3.70 -9.56
C THR A 125 22.70 2.99 -8.70
N GLY A 126 21.45 2.87 -9.18
CA GLY A 126 20.38 2.16 -8.46
C GLY A 126 20.68 0.69 -8.22
N ALA A 127 21.12 -0.03 -9.27
CA ALA A 127 21.50 -1.44 -9.15
C ALA A 127 22.65 -1.64 -8.17
N ARG A 128 23.71 -0.80 -8.27
CA ARG A 128 24.86 -0.87 -7.35
C ARG A 128 24.47 -0.61 -5.89
N LEU A 129 23.58 0.37 -5.64
CA LEU A 129 23.14 0.69 -4.29
C LEU A 129 22.33 -0.46 -3.68
N LEU A 130 21.42 -1.05 -4.45
CA LEU A 130 20.64 -2.21 -4.01
C LEU A 130 21.48 -3.48 -3.82
N GLU A 131 22.60 -3.64 -4.53
CA GLU A 131 23.57 -4.72 -4.29
C GLU A 131 24.42 -4.48 -3.03
N GLN A 132 24.63 -3.23 -2.65
CA GLN A 132 25.45 -2.82 -1.51
C GLN A 132 24.65 -2.66 -0.21
N THR A 133 23.32 -2.76 -0.29
CA THR A 133 22.45 -2.66 0.87
C THR A 133 22.78 -3.72 1.92
N THR A 134 22.80 -3.30 3.17
CA THR A 134 22.90 -4.18 4.33
C THR A 134 21.54 -4.49 4.96
N ALA A 135 20.48 -3.82 4.50
CA ALA A 135 19.13 -4.09 4.97
C ALA A 135 18.72 -5.51 4.58
N ALA A 136 17.96 -6.15 5.46
CA ALA A 136 17.34 -7.41 5.11
C ALA A 136 16.37 -7.16 3.95
N GLN A 137 16.46 -7.96 2.89
CA GLN A 137 15.34 -8.04 1.97
C GLN A 137 14.22 -8.74 2.73
N GLU A 138 13.05 -8.14 2.79
CA GLU A 138 11.88 -8.82 3.32
C GLU A 138 11.68 -10.10 2.51
N ALA A 139 11.94 -11.25 3.15
CA ALA A 139 11.55 -12.52 2.59
C ALA A 139 10.02 -12.49 2.58
N LEU A 140 9.42 -12.43 1.38
CA LEU A 140 7.98 -12.60 1.24
C LEU A 140 7.59 -13.80 2.10
N PRO A 141 6.76 -13.63 3.14
CA PRO A 141 6.36 -14.75 3.97
C PRO A 141 5.76 -15.84 3.08
N ASP A 142 5.96 -17.11 3.46
CA ASP A 142 5.31 -18.23 2.78
C ASP A 142 3.81 -17.92 2.67
N TRP A 143 3.32 -17.79 1.43
CA TRP A 143 1.95 -17.36 1.15
C TRP A 143 0.98 -18.32 1.84
N SER A 144 0.36 -17.83 2.90
CA SER A 144 -0.47 -18.62 3.81
C SER A 144 -1.95 -18.38 3.56
N LEU A 145 -2.79 -19.23 4.15
CA LEU A 145 -4.25 -19.05 4.11
C LEU A 145 -4.69 -17.68 4.64
N LEU A 146 -3.94 -17.08 5.58
CA LEU A 146 -4.23 -15.74 6.08
C LEU A 146 -4.00 -14.67 5.00
N HIS A 147 -3.04 -14.87 4.09
CA HIS A 147 -2.82 -14.01 2.93
C HIS A 147 -3.95 -14.14 1.91
N ASP A 148 -4.45 -15.36 1.68
CA ASP A 148 -5.63 -15.55 0.82
C ASP A 148 -6.85 -14.83 1.40
N ILE A 149 -7.09 -14.92 2.72
CA ILE A 149 -8.18 -14.22 3.39
C ILE A 149 -8.00 -12.70 3.28
N ALA A 150 -6.80 -12.19 3.57
CA ALA A 150 -6.48 -10.77 3.44
C ALA A 150 -6.70 -10.25 2.01
N LEU A 151 -6.33 -11.02 0.99
CA LEU A 151 -6.56 -10.66 -0.41
C LEU A 151 -8.05 -10.53 -0.73
N ILE A 152 -8.91 -11.43 -0.23
CA ILE A 152 -10.36 -11.34 -0.45
C ILE A 152 -10.96 -10.14 0.30
N TYR A 153 -10.46 -9.82 1.50
CA TYR A 153 -10.85 -8.61 2.23
C TYR A 153 -10.49 -7.34 1.47
N LEU A 154 -9.28 -7.28 0.89
CA LEU A 154 -8.85 -6.15 0.06
C LEU A 154 -9.67 -6.00 -1.21
N VAL A 155 -10.03 -7.11 -1.87
CA VAL A 155 -10.92 -7.06 -3.03
C VAL A 155 -12.27 -6.48 -2.63
N MET A 156 -12.81 -6.86 -1.46
CA MET A 156 -14.08 -6.32 -0.99
C MET A 156 -14.02 -4.82 -0.70
N ALA A 157 -12.99 -4.36 0.02
CA ALA A 157 -12.81 -2.95 0.34
C ALA A 157 -12.50 -2.10 -0.90
N HIS A 158 -11.56 -2.53 -1.74
CA HIS A 158 -11.06 -1.69 -2.84
C HIS A 158 -11.95 -1.70 -4.09
N SER A 159 -12.71 -2.77 -4.37
CA SER A 159 -13.33 -2.94 -5.69
C SER A 159 -14.40 -1.90 -6.07
N THR A 160 -14.89 -1.12 -5.12
CA THR A 160 -16.16 -0.38 -5.26
C THR A 160 -16.02 1.14 -5.21
N ASP A 161 -15.04 1.66 -4.48
CA ASP A 161 -14.70 3.09 -4.46
C ASP A 161 -13.30 3.39 -5.04
N ASN A 162 -12.50 2.35 -5.30
CA ASN A 162 -11.12 2.43 -5.77
C ASN A 162 -10.18 3.16 -4.78
N GLU A 163 -10.56 3.24 -3.50
CA GLU A 163 -9.83 3.92 -2.42
C GLU A 163 -9.88 3.09 -1.13
N LEU A 164 -8.76 2.53 -0.70
CA LEU A 164 -8.67 1.91 0.63
C LEU A 164 -8.51 3.00 1.69
N ASN A 165 -9.55 3.21 2.50
CA ASN A 165 -9.49 4.21 3.57
C ASN A 165 -8.97 3.62 4.89
N GLU A 166 -8.54 4.49 5.81
CA GLU A 166 -7.97 4.06 7.11
C GLU A 166 -8.93 3.20 7.96
N HIS A 167 -10.24 3.42 7.84
CA HIS A 167 -11.25 2.67 8.60
C HIS A 167 -11.39 1.24 8.08
N GLU A 168 -11.34 1.04 6.76
CA GLU A 168 -11.35 -0.28 6.15
C GLU A 168 -10.07 -1.05 6.46
N ILE A 169 -8.91 -0.40 6.40
CA ILE A 169 -7.63 -1.03 6.76
C ILE A 169 -7.66 -1.46 8.23
N ALA A 170 -8.13 -0.59 9.13
CA ALA A 170 -8.30 -0.94 10.54
C ALA A 170 -9.28 -2.11 10.73
N ALA A 171 -10.40 -2.11 10.02
CA ALA A 171 -11.36 -3.21 10.05
C ALA A 171 -10.75 -4.53 9.55
N ILE A 172 -9.97 -4.50 8.47
CA ILE A 172 -9.28 -5.67 7.92
C ILE A 172 -8.28 -6.22 8.93
N VAL A 173 -7.43 -5.37 9.52
CA VAL A 173 -6.46 -5.78 10.55
C VAL A 173 -7.17 -6.38 11.77
N GLU A 174 -8.26 -5.77 12.24
CA GLU A 174 -9.07 -6.29 13.34
C GLU A 174 -9.59 -7.71 13.03
N ARG A 175 -10.13 -7.92 11.84
CA ARG A 175 -10.66 -9.23 11.43
C ARG A 175 -9.54 -10.26 11.32
N LEU A 176 -8.42 -9.94 10.66
CA LEU A 176 -7.27 -10.84 10.53
C LEU A 176 -6.66 -11.21 11.88
N GLN A 177 -6.59 -10.26 12.82
CA GLN A 177 -6.16 -10.52 14.20
C GLN A 177 -7.12 -11.49 14.93
N GLY A 178 -8.42 -11.41 14.64
CA GLY A 178 -9.42 -12.36 15.13
C GLY A 178 -9.22 -13.79 14.62
N TRP A 179 -8.69 -13.95 13.40
CA TRP A 179 -8.34 -15.27 12.83
C TRP A 179 -7.10 -15.90 13.47
N GLN A 180 -6.14 -15.07 13.88
CA GLN A 180 -4.90 -15.51 14.51
C GLN A 180 -4.60 -14.67 15.77
N PRO A 181 -5.33 -14.88 16.88
CA PRO A 181 -5.20 -14.06 18.09
C PRO A 181 -3.83 -14.22 18.77
N GLU A 182 -3.08 -15.26 18.44
CA GLU A 182 -1.73 -15.52 18.97
C GLU A 182 -0.63 -14.79 18.18
N LEU A 183 -0.93 -14.29 16.98
CA LEU A 183 0.03 -13.51 16.20
C LEU A 183 0.12 -12.08 16.76
N PRO A 184 1.32 -11.50 16.90
CA PRO A 184 1.49 -10.07 17.12
C PRO A 184 0.78 -9.25 16.05
N GLU A 185 0.24 -8.09 16.43
CA GLU A 185 -0.43 -7.18 15.48
C GLU A 185 0.52 -6.75 14.34
N ALA A 186 1.81 -6.59 14.64
CA ALA A 186 2.84 -6.31 13.63
C ALA A 186 2.86 -7.40 12.53
N ASP A 187 2.89 -8.68 12.92
CA ASP A 187 2.91 -9.80 11.97
C ASP A 187 1.59 -9.89 11.17
N VAL A 188 0.45 -9.51 11.76
CA VAL A 188 -0.84 -9.43 11.05
C VAL A 188 -0.83 -8.31 10.02
N ARG A 189 -0.25 -7.15 10.37
CA ARG A 189 -0.05 -6.04 9.43
C ARG A 189 0.89 -6.43 8.31
N ASP A 190 1.94 -7.21 8.58
CA ASP A 190 2.85 -7.73 7.55
C ASP A 190 2.11 -8.62 6.55
N VAL A 191 1.19 -9.48 7.02
CA VAL A 191 0.34 -10.31 6.15
C VAL A 191 -0.58 -9.46 5.28
N LEU A 192 -1.23 -8.44 5.84
CA LEU A 192 -2.04 -7.50 5.06
C LEU A 192 -1.19 -6.76 4.02
N ARG A 193 0.02 -6.34 4.40
CA ARG A 193 0.96 -5.63 3.53
C ARG A 193 1.42 -6.51 2.35
N ALA A 194 1.70 -7.78 2.60
CA ALA A 194 2.01 -8.75 1.55
C ALA A 194 0.83 -8.96 0.57
N ALA A 195 -0.41 -9.04 1.09
CA ALA A 195 -1.61 -9.16 0.28
C ALA A 195 -1.89 -7.89 -0.56
N LEU A 196 -1.70 -6.70 0.02
CA LEU A 196 -1.81 -5.40 -0.66
C LEU A 196 -0.85 -5.31 -1.84
N ARG A 197 0.41 -5.72 -1.64
CA ARG A 197 1.41 -5.73 -2.72
C ARG A 197 1.01 -6.66 -3.84
N PHE A 198 0.54 -7.86 -3.51
CA PHE A 198 0.05 -8.80 -4.52
C PHE A 198 -1.13 -8.20 -5.29
N TYR A 199 -2.10 -7.60 -4.60
CA TYR A 199 -3.24 -6.92 -5.22
C TYR A 199 -2.83 -5.75 -6.12
N ALA A 200 -1.84 -4.95 -5.70
CA ALA A 200 -1.32 -3.82 -6.47
C ALA A 200 -0.61 -4.22 -7.77
N THR A 201 -0.27 -5.51 -7.95
CA THR A 201 0.21 -6.04 -9.24
C THR A 201 -0.92 -6.28 -10.26
N GLU A 202 -2.17 -5.96 -9.90
CA GLU A 202 -3.38 -6.23 -10.68
C GLU A 202 -3.47 -7.72 -11.04
N PRO A 203 -3.59 -8.60 -10.03
CA PRO A 203 -3.62 -10.04 -10.25
C PRO A 203 -4.83 -10.40 -11.11
N ASP A 204 -4.63 -11.35 -12.04
CA ASP A 204 -5.70 -11.81 -12.91
C ASP A 204 -6.83 -12.52 -12.14
N GLU A 205 -7.99 -12.67 -12.80
CA GLU A 205 -9.14 -13.38 -12.20
C GLU A 205 -8.79 -14.82 -11.77
N ASP A 206 -7.81 -15.45 -12.43
CA ASP A 206 -7.35 -16.79 -12.09
C ASP A 206 -6.58 -16.82 -10.77
N ALA A 207 -5.83 -15.77 -10.42
CA ALA A 207 -5.18 -15.61 -9.13
C ALA A 207 -6.20 -15.49 -7.99
N LEU A 208 -7.22 -14.64 -8.15
CA LEU A 208 -8.29 -14.50 -7.17
C LEU A 208 -9.06 -15.82 -6.99
N ARG A 209 -9.32 -16.53 -8.11
CA ARG A 209 -9.96 -17.84 -8.09
C ARG A 209 -9.13 -18.89 -7.34
N ARG A 210 -7.80 -18.84 -7.44
CA ARG A 210 -6.90 -19.73 -6.67
C ARG A 210 -7.02 -19.47 -5.17
N SER A 211 -7.01 -18.21 -4.73
CA SER A 211 -7.18 -17.86 -3.32
C SER A 211 -8.55 -18.28 -2.78
N LEU A 212 -9.64 -18.04 -3.54
CA LEU A 212 -10.98 -18.51 -3.17
C LEU A 212 -11.07 -20.04 -3.07
N THR A 213 -10.38 -20.75 -3.97
CA THR A 213 -10.32 -22.22 -3.93
C THR A 213 -9.56 -22.71 -2.70
N ALA A 214 -8.41 -22.10 -2.39
CA ALA A 214 -7.62 -22.42 -1.21
C ALA A 214 -8.43 -22.21 0.07
N ILE A 215 -9.14 -21.08 0.20
CA ILE A 215 -10.05 -20.79 1.30
C ILE A 215 -11.14 -21.86 1.41
N ARG A 216 -11.79 -22.20 0.30
CA ARG A 216 -12.87 -23.18 0.32
C ARG A 216 -12.43 -24.59 0.71
N GLU A 217 -11.22 -24.99 0.31
CA GLU A 217 -10.66 -26.31 0.59
C GLU A 217 -10.13 -26.41 2.03
N HIS A 218 -9.55 -25.35 2.57
CA HIS A 218 -8.92 -25.36 3.89
C HIS A 218 -9.85 -24.91 5.02
N LEU A 219 -10.87 -24.08 4.72
CA LEU A 219 -11.83 -23.64 5.74
C LEU A 219 -13.08 -24.55 5.80
N PRO A 220 -13.43 -25.07 6.99
CA PRO A 220 -14.73 -25.68 7.23
C PRO A 220 -15.87 -24.66 7.03
N LEU A 221 -17.07 -25.19 6.81
CA LEU A 221 -18.25 -24.42 6.44
C LEU A 221 -18.54 -23.22 7.38
N TYR A 222 -18.42 -23.43 8.70
CA TYR A 222 -18.65 -22.39 9.70
C TYR A 222 -17.62 -21.25 9.64
N GLN A 223 -16.36 -21.54 9.30
CA GLN A 223 -15.32 -20.53 9.11
C GLN A 223 -15.55 -19.74 7.83
N ARG A 224 -16.07 -20.37 6.77
CA ARG A 224 -16.51 -19.63 5.58
C ARG A 224 -17.65 -18.65 5.87
N LEU A 225 -18.57 -19.00 6.78
CA LEU A 225 -19.61 -18.05 7.23
C LEU A 225 -19.02 -16.90 8.02
N ALA A 226 -18.04 -17.16 8.89
CA ALA A 226 -17.33 -16.11 9.60
C ALA A 226 -16.64 -15.16 8.62
N LEU A 227 -15.95 -15.69 7.60
CA LEU A 227 -15.32 -14.90 6.56
C LEU A 227 -16.34 -14.03 5.80
N LEU A 228 -17.50 -14.57 5.43
CA LEU A 228 -18.57 -13.78 4.80
C LEU A 228 -19.09 -12.67 5.73
N ASN A 229 -19.25 -12.96 7.02
CA ASN A 229 -19.63 -11.94 7.99
C ASN A 229 -18.57 -10.84 8.11
N ASP A 230 -17.29 -11.22 8.05
CA ASP A 230 -16.19 -10.26 8.07
C ASP A 230 -16.19 -9.36 6.83
N LEU A 231 -16.53 -9.90 5.65
CA LEU A 231 -16.68 -9.10 4.42
C LEU A 231 -17.77 -8.03 4.55
N ILE A 232 -18.90 -8.36 5.17
CA ILE A 232 -19.96 -7.38 5.45
C ILE A 232 -19.44 -6.33 6.42
N PHE A 233 -18.76 -6.74 7.49
CA PHE A 233 -18.20 -5.81 8.47
C PHE A 233 -17.22 -4.82 7.85
N ILE A 234 -16.33 -5.29 6.96
CA ILE A 234 -15.36 -4.45 6.25
C ILE A 234 -16.07 -3.48 5.32
N ALA A 235 -17.03 -3.95 4.53
CA ALA A 235 -17.80 -3.09 3.62
C ALA A 235 -18.74 -2.09 4.33
N GLU A 236 -19.02 -2.28 5.63
CA GLU A 236 -19.77 -1.32 6.44
C GLU A 236 -18.87 -0.33 7.19
N ALA A 237 -17.54 -0.48 7.13
CA ALA A 237 -16.59 0.33 7.90
C ALA A 237 -16.64 1.83 7.53
N ASP A 238 -16.96 2.15 6.27
CA ASP A 238 -17.12 3.51 5.75
C ASP A 238 -18.58 4.03 5.83
N SER A 239 -19.46 3.24 6.45
CA SER A 239 -20.89 3.50 6.65
C SER A 239 -21.79 3.46 5.41
N ARG A 240 -21.41 2.85 4.27
CA ARG A 240 -22.35 2.62 3.15
C ARG A 240 -22.10 1.36 2.32
N LEU A 241 -22.94 0.35 2.52
CA LEU A 241 -23.01 -0.80 1.61
C LEU A 241 -23.67 -0.45 0.25
N GLY A 242 -22.84 -0.20 -0.76
CA GLY A 242 -23.20 0.16 -2.13
C GLY A 242 -23.82 -1.00 -2.94
N PRO A 243 -24.41 -0.71 -4.13
CA PRO A 243 -24.95 -1.75 -5.01
C PRO A 243 -23.86 -2.66 -5.60
N GLU A 244 -22.68 -2.12 -5.91
CA GLU A 244 -21.55 -2.86 -6.48
C GLU A 244 -20.94 -3.84 -5.45
N GLU A 245 -20.85 -3.43 -4.19
CA GLU A 245 -20.40 -4.27 -3.07
C GLU A 245 -21.34 -5.44 -2.83
N LYS A 246 -22.65 -5.23 -2.98
CA LYS A 246 -23.64 -6.31 -2.87
C LYS A 246 -23.50 -7.33 -3.97
N GLU A 247 -23.19 -6.90 -5.20
CA GLU A 247 -22.95 -7.78 -6.33
C GLU A 247 -21.65 -8.58 -6.14
N LEU A 248 -20.57 -7.90 -5.72
CA LEU A 248 -19.31 -8.58 -5.39
C LEU A 248 -19.51 -9.58 -4.24
N PHE A 249 -20.18 -9.19 -3.16
CA PHE A 249 -20.49 -10.07 -2.04
C PHE A 249 -21.26 -11.31 -2.48
N ALA A 250 -22.28 -11.15 -3.34
CA ALA A 250 -23.03 -12.27 -3.89
C ALA A 250 -22.14 -13.22 -4.72
N SER A 251 -21.22 -12.66 -5.51
CA SER A 251 -20.24 -13.42 -6.29
C SER A 251 -19.28 -14.21 -5.39
N LEU A 252 -18.69 -13.56 -4.38
CA LEU A 252 -17.79 -14.17 -3.40
C LEU A 252 -18.50 -15.25 -2.58
N SER A 253 -19.73 -14.97 -2.13
CA SER A 253 -20.60 -15.93 -1.46
C SER A 253 -20.83 -17.17 -2.32
N GLY A 254 -21.17 -17.00 -3.60
CA GLY A 254 -21.32 -18.10 -4.55
C GLY A 254 -20.04 -18.93 -4.70
N ALA A 255 -18.89 -18.28 -4.85
CA ALA A 255 -17.59 -18.94 -4.98
C ALA A 255 -17.19 -19.76 -3.74
N LEU A 256 -17.55 -19.28 -2.55
CA LEU A 256 -17.32 -19.96 -1.26
C LEU A 256 -18.31 -21.10 -0.98
N GLY A 257 -19.31 -21.28 -1.85
CA GLY A 257 -20.29 -22.36 -1.81
C GLY A 257 -21.66 -21.94 -1.26
N TYR A 258 -21.92 -20.64 -1.13
CA TYR A 258 -23.19 -20.06 -0.70
C TYR A 258 -23.78 -19.24 -1.84
N ALA A 259 -24.44 -19.89 -2.78
CA ALA A 259 -25.34 -19.15 -3.67
C ALA A 259 -26.49 -18.61 -2.79
N LEU A 260 -26.56 -17.29 -2.60
CA LEU A 260 -27.78 -16.66 -2.12
C LEU A 260 -28.89 -17.09 -3.09
N PRO A 261 -30.06 -17.56 -2.60
CA PRO A 261 -31.18 -17.77 -3.49
C PRO A 261 -31.42 -16.43 -4.19
N ALA A 262 -31.32 -16.41 -5.52
CA ALA A 262 -31.79 -15.28 -6.29
C ALA A 262 -33.21 -14.99 -5.80
N ASP A 263 -33.51 -13.73 -5.52
CA ASP A 263 -34.85 -13.25 -5.19
C ASP A 263 -35.73 -13.48 -6.43
N ASP A 264 -36.12 -14.74 -6.63
CA ASP A 264 -37.07 -15.14 -7.65
C ASP A 264 -38.42 -14.77 -7.06
N GLY A 265 -38.88 -13.58 -7.45
CA GLY A 265 -40.17 -13.00 -7.11
C GLY A 265 -41.33 -13.85 -7.60
N SER A 266 -41.48 -15.04 -7.03
CA SER A 266 -42.64 -15.89 -7.13
C SER A 266 -43.53 -15.59 -5.94
N VAL A 267 -44.29 -14.50 -6.07
CA VAL A 267 -45.52 -14.34 -5.28
C VAL A 267 -46.48 -15.42 -5.75
N GLU A 268 -46.43 -16.58 -5.10
CA GLU A 268 -47.46 -17.60 -5.22
C GLU A 268 -48.71 -17.05 -4.51
N ARG A 269 -49.56 -16.37 -5.28
CA ARG A 269 -50.90 -15.99 -4.84
C ARG A 269 -51.77 -17.25 -4.79
N ALA A 270 -52.05 -17.71 -3.57
CA ALA A 270 -53.19 -18.54 -3.26
C ALA A 270 -54.52 -17.79 -3.52
#